data_AF-A0A7H9AVM3-F1
#
_entry.id   AF-A0A7H9AVM3-F1
#
_cell.length_a   1.000
_cell.length_b   1.000
_cell.length_c   1.000
_cell.angle_alpha   90.00
_cell.angle_beta   90.00
_cell.angle_gamma   90.00
#
_symmetry.space_group_name_H-M   'P 1'
#
loop_
_entity.id
_entity.type
_entity.pdbx_description
1 polymer ?
#
loop_
_entity_poly.entity_id
_entity_poly.type
_entity_poly.pdbx_seq_one_letter_code
_entity_poly.pdbx_strand_id
1 'polypeptide(L)'
;MTEYTAHFIPCKVRYNGATEEFVDNFHCDNEDDLTLKRKEDDSLNGEKLCVRHIRGRKIVGKKFLGSDGYQTFLVKTGTREGEDGETGQISLDTTSKIEPIAKISSMINYERDGNEERLLEELEKFQQFLDVSDVIHS
;
A
#
# COMPACT_ATOMS: atom_id res chain seq x y z
N MET A 1 -11.98 2.49 -14.60
CA MET A 1 -10.71 1.94 -14.06
C MET A 1 -11.05 1.36 -12.70
N THR A 2 -10.63 0.13 -12.40
CA THR A 2 -10.93 -0.49 -11.11
C THR A 2 -10.13 0.20 -10.01
N GLU A 3 -10.76 0.42 -8.86
CA GLU A 3 -10.13 1.00 -7.68
C GLU A 3 -9.86 -0.08 -6.65
N TYR A 4 -8.67 -0.02 -6.04
CA TYR A 4 -8.27 -0.96 -4.99
C TYR A 4 -7.73 -0.23 -3.76
N THR A 5 -7.80 -0.91 -2.61
CA THR A 5 -7.03 -0.55 -1.42
C THR A 5 -5.78 -1.41 -1.36
N ALA A 6 -4.63 -0.78 -1.14
CA ALA A 6 -3.37 -1.49 -0.93
C ALA A 6 -3.10 -1.68 0.57
N HIS A 7 -2.77 -2.90 0.96
CA HIS A 7 -2.44 -3.27 2.34
C HIS A 7 -0.97 -3.70 2.41
N PHE A 8 -0.15 -2.99 3.19
CA PHE A 8 1.26 -3.31 3.41
C PHE A 8 1.41 -4.02 4.75
N ILE A 9 1.67 -5.33 4.72
CA ILE A 9 1.67 -6.17 5.91
C ILE A 9 3.08 -6.52 6.39
N PRO A 10 3.31 -6.66 7.71
CA PRO A 10 4.64 -6.92 8.28
C PRO A 10 5.03 -8.41 8.18
N CYS A 11 4.71 -9.07 7.07
CA CYS A 11 5.05 -10.46 6.83
C CYS A 11 5.19 -10.79 5.33
N LYS A 12 5.98 -11.83 5.03
CA LYS A 12 6.19 -12.29 3.65
C LYS A 12 5.11 -13.29 3.25
N VAL A 13 4.32 -12.94 2.25
CA VAL A 13 3.44 -13.89 1.53
C VAL A 13 4.27 -14.56 0.43
N ARG A 14 4.23 -15.89 0.37
CA ARG A 14 5.04 -16.66 -0.61
C ARG A 14 4.38 -16.77 -1.98
N TYR A 15 3.07 -16.59 -2.03
CA TYR A 15 2.26 -16.72 -3.23
C TYR A 15 1.99 -15.34 -3.83
N ASN A 16 2.24 -15.20 -5.13
CA ASN A 16 1.93 -14.01 -5.90
C ASN A 16 0.80 -14.35 -6.88
N GLY A 17 -0.41 -13.89 -6.58
CA GLY A 17 -1.59 -14.15 -7.39
C GLY A 17 -2.87 -13.75 -6.66
N ALA A 18 -4.00 -13.91 -7.35
CA ALA A 18 -5.31 -13.70 -6.73
C ALA A 18 -5.52 -14.72 -5.61
N THR A 19 -6.01 -14.26 -4.45
CA THR A 19 -6.29 -15.12 -3.31
C THR A 19 -7.49 -14.58 -2.54
N GLU A 20 -8.24 -15.50 -1.94
CA GLU A 20 -9.32 -15.19 -1.00
C GLU A 20 -8.86 -15.31 0.46
N GLU A 21 -7.61 -15.74 0.71
CA GLU A 21 -7.04 -15.99 2.06
C GLU A 21 -7.25 -14.82 3.01
N PHE A 22 -7.25 -13.59 2.50
CA PHE A 22 -7.23 -12.39 3.31
C PHE A 22 -8.51 -11.55 3.29
N VAL A 23 -9.56 -12.01 2.61
CA VAL A 23 -10.81 -11.23 2.46
C VAL A 23 -11.34 -10.82 3.84
N ASP A 24 -11.46 -11.80 4.73
CA ASP A 24 -11.97 -11.58 6.08
C ASP A 24 -10.99 -10.83 7.00
N ASN A 25 -9.69 -10.84 6.68
CA ASN A 25 -8.64 -10.27 7.53
C ASN A 25 -8.47 -8.76 7.39
N PHE A 26 -9.00 -8.16 6.31
CA PHE A 26 -8.77 -6.76 5.98
C PHE A 26 -10.02 -5.88 5.97
N HIS A 27 -11.15 -6.37 6.48
CA HIS A 27 -12.32 -5.53 6.66
C HIS A 27 -12.02 -4.39 7.64
N CYS A 28 -12.03 -3.17 7.12
CA CYS A 28 -12.17 -1.99 7.95
C CYS A 28 -13.62 -1.89 8.38
N ASP A 29 -13.89 -2.23 9.64
CA ASP A 29 -15.11 -1.79 10.29
C ASP A 29 -15.20 -0.28 10.07
N ASN A 30 -16.15 0.12 9.24
CA ASN A 30 -16.51 1.51 9.07
C ASN A 30 -16.83 2.10 10.44
N GLU A 31 -16.71 3.43 10.54
CA GLU A 31 -16.73 4.20 11.78
C GLU A 31 -17.96 4.00 12.69
N ASP A 32 -18.98 3.28 12.25
CA ASP A 32 -20.25 3.08 12.95
C ASP A 32 -20.28 1.85 13.90
N ASP A 33 -19.36 0.90 13.77
CA ASP A 33 -19.36 -0.32 14.62
C ASP A 33 -18.45 -0.19 15.88
N LEU A 34 -18.32 1.04 16.37
CA LEU A 34 -17.60 1.37 17.61
C LEU A 34 -18.47 1.20 18.87
N THR A 35 -19.73 0.82 18.75
CA THR A 35 -20.67 0.77 19.89
C THR A 35 -20.58 -0.48 20.75
N LEU A 36 -19.78 -1.48 20.38
CA LEU A 36 -19.64 -2.70 21.20
C LEU A 36 -18.16 -3.02 21.48
N LYS A 37 -17.63 -2.37 22.54
CA LYS A 37 -16.48 -2.79 23.37
C LYS A 37 -15.06 -2.54 22.82
N ARG A 38 -14.75 -1.40 22.21
CA ARG A 38 -13.34 -0.99 22.05
C ARG A 38 -12.85 -0.27 23.31
N LYS A 39 -11.81 -0.85 23.95
CA LYS A 39 -11.03 -0.16 24.98
C LYS A 39 -10.48 1.13 24.39
N GLU A 40 -10.42 2.19 25.19
CA GLU A 40 -9.84 3.50 24.87
C GLU A 40 -8.33 3.46 24.51
N ASP A 41 -7.73 2.28 24.35
CA ASP A 41 -6.27 2.03 24.26
C ASP A 41 -5.70 1.96 22.83
N ASP A 42 -6.51 1.83 21.78
CA ASP A 42 -5.97 1.63 20.42
C ASP A 42 -5.62 2.95 19.68
N SER A 43 -5.47 4.05 20.43
CA SER A 43 -5.06 5.37 19.90
C SER A 43 -3.68 5.73 20.42
N LEU A 44 -2.70 5.86 19.52
CA LEU A 44 -1.39 6.40 19.86
C LEU A 44 -1.36 7.88 19.45
N ASN A 45 -1.04 8.79 20.37
CA ASN A 45 -0.97 10.23 20.11
C ASN A 45 -2.27 10.86 19.53
N GLY A 46 -3.43 10.28 19.85
CA GLY A 46 -4.73 10.75 19.34
C GLY A 46 -5.04 10.31 17.90
N GLU A 47 -4.18 9.51 17.28
CA GLU A 47 -4.41 8.97 15.95
C GLU A 47 -5.14 7.64 16.00
N LYS A 48 -6.16 7.50 15.14
CA LYS A 48 -6.97 6.30 15.03
C LYS A 48 -6.21 5.21 14.27
N LEU A 49 -5.79 4.16 14.99
CA LEU A 49 -5.19 2.97 14.40
C LEU A 49 -6.27 1.92 14.08
N CYS A 50 -6.04 1.14 13.04
CA CYS A 50 -6.87 -0.01 12.70
C CYS A 50 -6.20 -1.30 13.16
N VAL A 51 -6.93 -2.13 13.91
CA VAL A 51 -6.41 -3.40 14.42
C VAL A 51 -6.92 -4.54 13.54
N ARG A 52 -6.01 -5.36 13.03
CA ARG A 52 -6.33 -6.57 12.25
C ARG A 52 -5.61 -7.78 12.80
N HIS A 53 -6.02 -8.95 12.32
CA HIS A 53 -5.36 -10.21 12.64
C HIS A 53 -5.01 -10.92 11.35
N ILE A 54 -3.75 -11.32 11.19
CA ILE A 54 -3.29 -12.17 10.09
C ILE A 54 -2.67 -13.41 10.69
N ARG A 55 -3.20 -14.59 10.33
CA ARG A 55 -2.71 -15.89 10.81
C ARG A 55 -2.59 -15.96 12.34
N GLY A 56 -3.60 -15.43 13.03
CA GLY A 56 -3.68 -15.40 14.49
C GLY A 56 -2.78 -14.36 15.18
N ARG A 57 -2.14 -13.45 14.44
CA ARG A 57 -1.30 -12.38 15.02
C ARG A 57 -1.95 -11.02 14.85
N LYS A 58 -2.03 -10.27 15.94
CA LYS A 58 -2.48 -8.87 15.95
C LYS A 58 -1.48 -8.01 15.17
N ILE A 59 -2.00 -7.17 14.29
CA ILE A 59 -1.29 -6.12 13.59
C ILE A 59 -2.08 -4.82 13.73
N VAL A 60 -1.36 -3.71 13.79
CA VAL A 60 -1.88 -2.36 13.90
C VAL A 60 -1.54 -1.62 12.63
N GLY A 61 -2.47 -0.88 12.07
CA GLY A 61 -2.24 -0.17 10.81
C GLY A 61 -2.80 1.23 10.81
N LYS A 62 -2.19 2.08 9.99
CA LYS A 62 -2.62 3.45 9.78
C LYS A 62 -2.82 3.66 8.29
N LYS A 63 -3.98 4.24 7.96
CA LYS A 63 -4.25 4.69 6.60
C LYS A 63 -3.37 5.89 6.32
N PHE A 64 -2.64 5.83 5.21
CA PHE A 64 -1.90 6.97 4.69
C PHE A 64 -2.34 7.17 3.25
N LEU A 65 -2.76 8.38 2.92
CA LEU A 65 -2.98 8.75 1.53
C LEU A 65 -1.67 9.33 1.00
N GLY A 66 -1.44 9.23 -0.31
CA GLY A 66 -0.51 10.16 -0.95
C GLY A 66 -1.00 11.59 -0.68
N SER A 67 -0.09 12.52 -0.44
CA SER A 67 -0.43 13.92 -0.17
C SER A 67 -1.40 14.49 -1.20
N ASP A 68 -2.15 15.52 -0.80
CA ASP A 68 -3.01 16.29 -1.71
C ASP A 68 -2.20 16.69 -2.95
N GLY A 69 -2.52 16.10 -4.10
CA GLY A 69 -1.80 16.30 -5.36
C GLY A 69 -1.26 15.03 -6.02
N TYR A 70 -1.17 13.92 -5.29
CA TYR A 70 -0.63 12.67 -5.81
C TYR A 70 -1.72 11.66 -6.22
N GLN A 71 -1.45 10.93 -7.30
CA GLN A 71 -2.27 9.79 -7.73
C GLN A 71 -1.43 8.52 -7.76
N THR A 72 -1.95 7.47 -7.12
CA THR A 72 -1.26 6.18 -7.03
C THR A 72 -1.91 5.15 -7.96
N PHE A 73 -1.08 4.42 -8.69
CA PHE A 73 -1.51 3.41 -9.65
C PHE A 73 -0.78 2.09 -9.44
N LEU A 74 -1.50 0.98 -9.61
CA LEU A 74 -0.90 -0.33 -9.81
C LEU A 74 -0.53 -0.45 -11.29
N VAL A 75 0.74 -0.76 -11.58
CA VAL A 75 1.25 -0.81 -12.95
C VAL A 75 1.72 -2.22 -13.31
N LYS A 76 1.54 -2.60 -14.59
CA LYS A 76 2.15 -3.78 -15.18
C LYS A 76 3.45 -3.35 -15.84
N THR A 77 4.54 -4.04 -15.54
CA THR A 77 5.76 -3.97 -16.33
C THR A 77 5.75 -5.13 -17.33
N GLY A 78 5.77 -4.82 -18.62
CA GLY A 78 5.97 -5.82 -19.67
C GLY A 78 7.44 -5.90 -20.06
N THR A 79 8.03 -7.09 -19.99
CA THR A 79 9.22 -7.41 -20.81
C THR A 79 8.70 -7.87 -22.17
N ARG A 80 9.16 -7.25 -23.27
CA ARG A 80 8.97 -7.82 -24.60
C ARG A 80 9.70 -9.16 -24.65
N GLU A 81 9.00 -10.27 -24.58
CA GLU A 81 9.48 -11.51 -25.19
C GLU A 81 9.25 -11.35 -26.70
N GLY A 82 10.34 -11.35 -27.47
CA GLY A 82 10.37 -10.90 -28.86
C GLY A 82 9.59 -11.79 -29.83
N GLU A 83 9.14 -11.19 -30.92
CA GLU A 83 8.82 -11.95 -32.14
C GLU A 83 10.00 -11.78 -33.10
N ASP A 84 10.69 -12.90 -33.38
CA ASP A 84 11.74 -12.99 -34.39
C ASP A 84 11.19 -12.67 -35.78
N GLY A 85 11.94 -11.85 -36.53
CA GLY A 85 11.64 -11.54 -37.92
C GLY A 85 12.71 -10.64 -38.53
N GLU A 86 13.86 -11.24 -38.87
CA GLU A 86 14.85 -10.82 -39.87
C GLU A 86 14.90 -9.32 -40.26
N THR A 87 15.83 -8.56 -39.66
CA THR A 87 16.89 -7.80 -40.34
C THR A 87 17.54 -6.84 -39.35
N GLY A 88 18.88 -6.78 -39.40
CA GLY A 88 19.71 -6.09 -38.41
C GLY A 88 19.39 -4.61 -38.23
N GLN A 89 18.87 -4.27 -37.05
CA GLN A 89 19.21 -3.04 -36.34
C GLN A 89 18.91 -3.26 -34.86
N ILE A 90 19.96 -3.37 -34.04
CA ILE A 90 19.82 -3.37 -32.58
C ILE A 90 19.50 -1.93 -32.18
N SER A 91 18.22 -1.56 -32.26
CA SER A 91 17.72 -0.34 -31.62
C SER A 91 17.69 -0.59 -30.12
N LEU A 92 18.43 0.24 -29.40
CA LEU A 92 18.55 0.24 -27.93
C LEU A 92 17.26 0.78 -27.26
N ASP A 93 16.09 0.40 -27.76
CA ASP A 93 14.79 0.80 -27.23
C ASP A 93 14.34 -0.20 -26.15
N THR A 94 15.04 -0.17 -25.03
CA THR A 94 14.68 -0.84 -23.78
C THR A 94 13.55 -0.09 -23.07
N THR A 95 12.53 0.37 -23.80
CA THR A 95 11.36 1.03 -23.21
C THR A 95 10.41 -0.05 -22.70
N SER A 96 10.66 -0.53 -21.47
CA SER A 96 9.70 -1.30 -20.70
C SER A 96 8.38 -0.53 -20.66
N LYS A 97 7.35 -1.05 -21.33
CA LYS A 97 6.04 -0.39 -21.36
C LYS A 97 5.43 -0.52 -19.97
N ILE A 98 5.24 0.62 -19.31
CA ILE A 98 4.56 0.72 -18.02
C ILE A 98 3.09 1.03 -18.32
N GLU A 99 2.21 0.08 -18.01
CA GLU A 99 0.76 0.23 -18.23
C GLU A 99 0.02 0.26 -16.90
N PRO A 100 -0.75 1.33 -16.59
CA PRO A 100 -1.54 1.37 -15.37
C PRO A 100 -2.72 0.40 -15.47
N ILE A 101 -2.79 -0.55 -14.54
CA ILE A 101 -3.83 -1.59 -14.48
C ILE A 101 -5.01 -1.09 -13.64
N ALA A 102 -4.71 -0.40 -12.53
CA ALA A 102 -5.72 0.01 -11.57
C ALA A 102 -5.27 1.24 -10.77
N LYS A 103 -6.25 1.96 -10.21
CA LYS A 103 -6.00 3.09 -9.32
C LYS A 103 -6.02 2.59 -7.87
N ILE A 104 -5.12 3.10 -7.05
CA ILE A 104 -5.13 2.84 -5.60
C ILE A 104 -5.82 4.02 -4.92
N SER A 105 -6.98 3.76 -4.31
CA SER A 105 -7.79 4.79 -3.65
C SER A 105 -7.42 4.98 -2.17
N SER A 106 -6.78 3.97 -1.58
CA SER A 106 -6.35 3.99 -0.18
C SER A 106 -5.13 3.08 0.01
N MET A 107 -4.21 3.51 0.86
CA MET A 107 -3.07 2.71 1.29
C MET A 107 -3.09 2.58 2.81
N ILE A 108 -2.80 1.39 3.32
CA ILE A 108 -2.74 1.12 4.75
C ILE A 108 -1.43 0.42 5.04
N ASN A 109 -0.60 1.04 5.88
CA ASN A 109 0.62 0.42 6.37
C ASN A 109 0.33 -0.25 7.71
N TYR A 110 0.74 -1.50 7.87
CA TYR A 110 0.58 -2.26 9.09
C TYR A 110 1.93 -2.61 9.71
N GLU A 111 1.95 -2.69 11.03
CA GLU A 111 3.08 -3.16 11.82
C GLU A 111 2.59 -4.14 12.90
N ARG A 112 3.53 -4.87 13.51
CA ARG A 112 3.24 -5.75 14.64
C ARG A 112 2.77 -4.95 15.85
N ASP A 113 1.89 -5.55 16.64
CA ASP A 113 1.46 -5.04 17.94
C ASP A 113 2.68 -4.70 18.83
N GLY A 114 2.68 -3.53 19.45
CA GLY A 114 3.77 -3.01 20.27
C GLY A 114 4.84 -2.21 19.51
N ASN A 115 4.66 -1.97 18.20
CA ASN A 115 5.55 -1.17 17.35
C ASN A 115 4.79 0.01 16.71
N GLU A 116 3.76 0.52 17.36
CA GLU A 116 2.90 1.61 16.89
C GLU A 116 3.72 2.88 16.61
N GLU A 117 4.67 3.22 17.49
CA GLU A 117 5.54 4.39 17.31
C GLU A 117 6.34 4.31 16.00
N ARG A 118 6.93 3.14 15.71
CA ARG A 118 7.66 2.91 14.47
C ARG A 118 6.78 3.06 13.23
N LEU A 119 5.52 2.60 13.30
CA LEU A 119 4.55 2.80 12.22
C LEU A 119 4.33 4.30 11.96
N LEU A 120 4.17 5.09 13.02
CA LEU A 120 3.97 6.53 12.91
C LEU A 120 5.22 7.23 12.35
N GLU A 121 6.40 6.93 12.88
CA GLU A 121 7.67 7.49 12.44
C GLU A 121 7.95 7.23 10.95
N GLU A 122 7.73 6.00 10.46
CA GLU A 122 7.99 5.67 9.07
C GLU A 122 7.01 6.37 8.11
N LEU A 123 5.74 6.51 8.51
CA LEU A 123 4.76 7.27 7.75
C LEU A 123 5.08 8.77 7.75
N GLU A 124 5.56 9.30 8.86
CA GLU A 124 6.01 10.69 8.96
C GLU A 124 7.22 10.94 8.05
N LYS A 125 8.24 10.07 8.08
CA LYS A 125 9.40 10.16 7.19
C LYS A 125 9.00 10.10 5.72
N PHE A 126 8.04 9.25 5.38
CA PHE A 126 7.52 9.16 4.01
C PHE A 126 6.84 10.46 3.59
N GLN A 127 6.02 11.06 4.46
CA GLN A 127 5.38 12.34 4.17
C GLN A 127 6.41 13.46 4.03
N GLN A 128 7.38 13.56 4.94
CA GLN A 128 8.47 14.52 4.88
C GLN A 128 9.26 14.40 3.57
N PHE A 129 9.47 13.18 3.08
CA PHE A 129 10.12 12.96 1.79
C PHE A 129 9.32 13.55 0.62
N LEU A 130 8.00 13.35 0.59
CA LEU A 130 7.14 13.95 -0.43
C LEU A 130 7.19 15.47 -0.36
N ASP A 131 7.05 16.04 0.83
CA ASP A 131 7.06 17.49 1.04
C ASP A 131 8.39 18.12 0.57
N VAL A 132 9.52 17.50 0.93
CA VAL A 132 10.85 17.96 0.50
C VAL A 132 11.02 17.83 -1.02
N SER A 133 10.55 16.73 -1.62
CA SER A 133 10.60 16.52 -3.06
C SER A 133 9.80 17.61 -3.81
N ASP A 134 8.62 17.97 -3.29
CA ASP A 134 7.79 19.02 -3.87
C ASP A 134 8.49 20.38 -3.81
N VAL A 135 9.12 20.72 -2.69
CA VAL A 135 9.87 21.99 -2.52
C VAL A 135 11.11 22.05 -3.43
N ILE A 136 11.81 20.94 -3.66
CA ILE A 136 13.02 20.93 -4.50
C ILE A 136 12.68 21.08 -5.98
N HIS A 137 11.55 20.51 -6.41
CA HIS A 137 11.18 20.41 -7.82
C HIS A 137 10.07 21.37 -8.26
N SER A 138 9.58 22.24 -7.36
CA SER A 138 8.72 23.39 -7.66
C SER A 138 9.49 24.52 -8.34
#